data_AF-A0A319BRS4-F1
#
_entry.id   AF-A0A319BRS4-F1
#
_cell.length_a   1.000
_cell.length_b   1.000
_cell.length_c   1.000
_cell.angle_alpha   90.00
_cell.angle_beta   90.00
_cell.angle_gamma   90.00
#
_symmetry.space_group_name_H-M   'P 1'
#
loop_
_entity.id
_entity.type
_entity.pdbx_description
1 polymer ?
#
loop_
_entity_poly.entity_id
_entity_poly.type
_entity_poly.pdbx_seq_one_letter_code
_entity_poly.pdbx_strand_id
1 'polypeptide(L)'
;MASAAVQTPTGDASTVPTKPTPTPSSGPHHAHTTLNFLRELPDGSHLAPTYVGVPSSYDRPSISIPVTINDVSGHELDYTLDGNGFQFYYHTSAEKNFLDDEKIKREYYPETEQLLKDATNASRIFIFDHTIRRPQPAGTPSSQLRGPVNRVHIDQSYRAAKDRVEYHLPEDAPRLLRGRYQIINVWRPIKTVKRDPLAVADAHTVPDSDLVPTKLIYPNREGETCAVKPNPEVKWYYRYRQGPELVTLIKCFDSKTDGRARRVPHSAFELPGTENEEGRESIEVRALVFHEDDLSE
;
A
#
# COMPACT_ATOMS: atom_id res chain seq x y z
N MET A 1 29.58 -33.51 33.46
CA MET A 1 29.78 -32.06 33.25
C MET A 1 28.67 -31.58 32.33
N ALA A 2 27.86 -30.66 32.83
CA ALA A 2 26.48 -30.41 32.42
C ALA A 2 26.36 -29.84 31.00
N SER A 3 25.46 -30.43 30.22
CA SER A 3 24.94 -29.86 28.97
C SER A 3 23.92 -28.79 29.33
N ALA A 4 24.22 -27.53 29.02
CA ALA A 4 23.30 -26.42 29.22
C ALA A 4 22.12 -26.55 28.26
N ALA A 5 20.93 -26.76 28.81
CA ALA A 5 19.67 -26.68 28.09
C ALA A 5 19.35 -25.19 27.84
N VAL A 6 19.21 -24.82 26.57
CA VAL A 6 18.71 -23.50 26.17
C VAL A 6 17.20 -23.50 26.39
N GLN A 7 16.73 -22.74 27.38
CA GLN A 7 15.32 -22.43 27.56
C GLN A 7 14.87 -21.52 26.41
N THR A 8 13.95 -22.01 25.58
CA THR A 8 13.18 -21.15 24.69
C THR A 8 12.24 -20.27 25.52
N PRO A 9 12.16 -18.96 25.25
CA PRO A 9 11.20 -18.10 25.93
C PRO A 9 9.79 -18.50 25.50
N THR A 10 8.95 -18.80 26.49
CA THR A 10 7.49 -18.89 26.33
C THR A 10 6.94 -17.49 26.13
N GLY A 11 6.91 -17.04 24.87
CA GLY A 11 6.13 -15.88 24.45
C GLY A 11 4.66 -16.28 24.28
N ASP A 12 3.76 -15.41 24.72
CA ASP A 12 2.31 -15.54 24.57
C ASP A 12 1.92 -15.88 23.12
N ALA A 13 0.84 -16.65 22.99
CA ALA A 13 0.32 -17.13 21.73
C ALA A 13 0.07 -15.98 20.74
N SER A 14 1.03 -15.78 19.84
CA SER A 14 0.84 -15.05 18.60
C SER A 14 -0.35 -15.68 17.87
N THR A 15 -1.42 -14.91 17.69
CA THR A 15 -2.57 -15.33 16.90
C THR A 15 -2.13 -15.51 15.46
N VAL A 16 -1.75 -16.74 15.11
CA VAL A 16 -1.52 -17.16 13.73
C VAL A 16 -2.77 -16.77 12.93
N PRO A 17 -2.65 -16.00 11.84
CA PRO A 17 -3.81 -15.60 11.04
C PRO A 17 -4.45 -16.86 10.44
N THR A 18 -5.56 -17.31 11.03
CA THR A 18 -6.29 -18.49 10.55
C THR A 18 -7.19 -18.12 9.39
N LYS A 19 -6.91 -18.70 8.21
CA LYS A 19 -7.77 -18.66 7.02
C LYS A 19 -9.19 -19.14 7.40
N PRO A 20 -10.25 -18.35 7.18
CA PRO A 20 -11.62 -18.83 7.28
C PRO A 20 -11.83 -20.02 6.32
N THR A 21 -12.67 -21.00 6.71
CA THR A 21 -12.95 -22.19 5.89
C THR A 21 -13.32 -21.79 4.46
N PRO A 22 -12.60 -22.26 3.43
CA PRO A 22 -12.83 -21.82 2.06
C PRO A 22 -14.20 -22.28 1.56
N THR A 23 -14.98 -21.34 1.02
CA THR A 23 -16.11 -21.63 0.15
C THR A 23 -15.58 -22.24 -1.16
N PRO A 24 -16.23 -23.25 -1.77
CA PRO A 24 -15.76 -23.82 -3.04
C PRO A 24 -15.61 -22.73 -4.11
N SER A 25 -14.39 -22.54 -4.62
CA SER A 25 -14.08 -21.57 -5.68
C SER A 25 -14.14 -22.28 -7.05
N SER A 26 -14.69 -21.60 -8.05
CA SER A 26 -14.74 -22.03 -9.46
C SER A 26 -13.41 -21.83 -10.23
N GLY A 27 -12.28 -21.82 -9.53
CA GLY A 27 -10.97 -21.46 -10.09
C GLY A 27 -10.60 -19.98 -9.88
N PRO A 28 -9.36 -19.57 -10.22
CA PRO A 28 -8.89 -18.20 -10.03
C PRO A 28 -9.57 -17.24 -11.01
N HIS A 29 -9.96 -16.07 -10.52
CA HIS A 29 -10.62 -15.04 -11.32
C HIS A 29 -9.61 -14.06 -11.92
N HIS A 30 -8.63 -14.50 -12.71
CA HIS A 30 -7.67 -13.57 -13.31
C HIS A 30 -8.37 -12.48 -14.14
N ALA A 31 -7.93 -11.23 -14.02
CA ALA A 31 -8.51 -10.10 -14.73
C ALA A 31 -7.68 -9.72 -15.94
N HIS A 32 -8.30 -9.70 -17.11
CA HIS A 32 -7.72 -9.13 -18.34
C HIS A 32 -8.30 -7.73 -18.53
N THR A 33 -7.48 -6.71 -18.28
CA THR A 33 -7.92 -5.31 -18.20
C THR A 33 -6.81 -4.37 -18.65
N THR A 34 -6.92 -3.08 -18.39
CA THR A 34 -5.85 -2.10 -18.59
C THR A 34 -5.41 -1.46 -17.29
N LEU A 35 -4.15 -1.05 -17.24
CA LEU A 35 -3.61 -0.18 -16.19
C LEU A 35 -3.07 1.11 -16.84
N ASN A 36 -3.18 2.23 -16.13
CA ASN A 36 -2.74 3.53 -16.64
C ASN A 36 -1.32 3.86 -16.12
N PHE A 37 -0.35 3.80 -17.03
CA PHE A 37 1.06 4.09 -16.77
C PHE A 37 1.42 5.52 -17.15
N LEU A 38 2.60 5.97 -16.74
CA LEU A 38 3.18 7.23 -17.18
C LEU A 38 3.34 7.24 -18.70
N ARG A 39 2.87 8.31 -19.35
CA ARG A 39 3.22 8.61 -20.74
C ARG A 39 4.34 9.65 -20.76
N GLU A 40 5.55 9.23 -21.12
CA GLU A 40 6.65 10.17 -21.32
C GLU A 40 6.37 11.06 -22.55
N LEU A 41 6.62 12.35 -22.39
CA LEU A 41 6.42 13.38 -23.42
C LEU A 41 7.76 14.01 -23.80
N PRO A 42 8.03 14.25 -25.10
CA PRO A 42 9.30 14.85 -25.55
C PRO A 42 9.61 16.22 -24.95
N ASP A 43 8.59 16.97 -24.54
CA ASP A 43 8.72 18.30 -23.94
C ASP A 43 9.03 18.28 -22.43
N GLY A 44 9.09 17.10 -21.80
CA GLY A 44 9.35 16.97 -20.37
C GLY A 44 8.18 17.32 -19.44
N SER A 45 7.02 17.72 -19.96
CA SER A 45 5.87 18.16 -19.15
C SER A 45 5.32 17.07 -18.21
N HIS A 46 5.56 15.80 -18.52
CA HIS A 46 5.25 14.65 -17.67
C HIS A 46 6.02 14.64 -16.33
N LEU A 47 7.11 15.42 -16.20
CA LEU A 47 7.90 15.59 -14.98
C LEU A 47 7.43 16.78 -14.12
N ALA A 48 6.40 17.51 -14.56
CA ALA A 48 5.92 18.68 -13.85
C ALA A 48 5.51 18.32 -12.40
N PRO A 49 5.87 19.17 -11.42
CA PRO A 49 5.47 18.96 -10.04
C PRO A 49 3.96 19.04 -9.90
N THR A 50 3.43 18.25 -8.98
CA THR A 50 2.06 18.38 -8.52
C THR A 50 2.02 19.33 -7.32
N TYR A 51 1.07 20.26 -7.31
CA TYR A 51 0.85 21.21 -6.21
C TYR A 51 -0.45 20.88 -5.47
N VAL A 52 -0.33 20.67 -4.16
CA VAL A 52 -1.48 20.38 -3.32
C VAL A 52 -2.42 21.59 -3.27
N GLY A 53 -3.69 21.34 -3.56
CA GLY A 53 -4.73 22.38 -3.65
C GLY A 53 -4.86 23.01 -5.04
N VAL A 54 -4.08 22.57 -6.03
CA VAL A 54 -4.15 23.07 -7.42
C VAL A 54 -4.58 21.93 -8.36
N PRO A 55 -5.89 21.77 -8.62
CA PRO A 55 -6.42 20.62 -9.36
C PRO A 55 -5.81 20.40 -10.75
N SER A 56 -5.47 21.47 -11.46
CA SER A 56 -4.85 21.39 -12.79
C SER A 56 -3.47 20.72 -12.78
N SER A 57 -2.78 20.70 -11.64
CA SER A 57 -1.48 20.03 -11.48
C SER A 57 -1.58 18.52 -11.18
N TYR A 58 -2.80 18.01 -11.01
CA TYR A 58 -3.07 16.58 -10.80
C TYR A 58 -3.26 15.81 -12.10
N ASP A 59 -3.55 16.52 -13.19
CA ASP A 59 -3.62 15.90 -14.51
C ASP A 59 -2.22 15.53 -14.97
N ARG A 60 -2.05 14.28 -15.37
CA ARG A 60 -0.76 13.74 -15.79
C ARG A 60 -0.94 12.92 -17.05
N PRO A 61 -0.07 13.11 -18.06
CA PRO A 61 -0.04 12.27 -19.23
C PRO A 61 0.05 10.79 -18.83
N SER A 62 -0.93 10.01 -19.28
CA SER A 62 -0.98 8.58 -19.03
C SER A 62 -1.25 7.79 -20.31
N ILE A 63 -0.86 6.52 -20.30
CA ILE A 63 -1.12 5.56 -21.36
C ILE A 63 -1.71 4.29 -20.74
N SER A 64 -2.83 3.82 -21.29
CA SER A 64 -3.49 2.60 -20.84
C SER A 64 -2.86 1.40 -21.55
N ILE A 65 -2.33 0.45 -20.79
CA ILE A 65 -1.69 -0.76 -21.33
C ILE A 65 -2.50 -1.98 -20.89
N PRO A 66 -2.83 -2.90 -21.82
CA PRO A 66 -3.42 -4.18 -21.49
C PRO A 66 -2.52 -4.99 -20.57
N VAL A 67 -3.10 -5.54 -19.49
CA VAL A 67 -2.40 -6.38 -18.51
C VAL A 67 -3.26 -7.56 -18.10
N THR A 68 -2.61 -8.60 -17.59
CA THR A 68 -3.27 -9.66 -16.81
C THR A 68 -2.93 -9.46 -15.34
N ILE A 69 -3.96 -9.35 -14.50
CA ILE A 69 -3.83 -9.19 -13.05
C ILE A 69 -4.27 -10.51 -12.41
N ASN A 70 -3.35 -11.16 -11.72
CA ASN A 70 -3.53 -12.50 -11.20
C ASN A 70 -4.32 -12.47 -9.88
N ASP A 71 -5.51 -13.06 -9.88
CA ASP A 71 -6.26 -13.34 -8.66
C ASP A 71 -5.50 -14.30 -7.73
N VAL A 72 -5.31 -13.87 -6.48
CA VAL A 72 -4.62 -14.61 -5.42
C VAL A 72 -5.58 -15.45 -4.54
N SER A 73 -6.85 -15.58 -4.91
CA SER A 73 -7.83 -16.40 -4.19
C SER A 73 -7.27 -17.78 -3.83
N GLY A 74 -7.28 -18.11 -2.54
CA GLY A 74 -6.78 -19.39 -2.03
C GLY A 74 -5.27 -19.43 -1.74
N HIS A 75 -4.52 -18.47 -2.26
CA HIS A 75 -3.06 -18.30 -2.17
C HIS A 75 -2.68 -17.00 -1.45
N GLU A 76 -3.59 -16.43 -0.65
CA GLU A 76 -3.41 -15.11 -0.04
C GLU A 76 -2.15 -15.03 0.83
N LEU A 77 -1.81 -16.12 1.52
CA LEU A 77 -0.70 -16.20 2.47
C LEU A 77 0.64 -16.57 1.82
N ASP A 78 0.67 -16.79 0.49
CA ASP A 78 1.90 -17.11 -0.24
C ASP A 78 2.77 -15.85 -0.48
N TYR A 79 2.20 -14.66 -0.25
CA TYR A 79 2.83 -13.37 -0.54
C TYR A 79 3.27 -12.67 0.75
N THR A 80 4.50 -12.15 0.75
CA THR A 80 5.08 -11.50 1.93
C THR A 80 5.63 -10.12 1.62
N LEU A 81 5.70 -9.25 2.63
CA LEU A 81 6.28 -7.91 2.49
C LEU A 81 7.74 -7.94 2.02
N ASP A 82 8.55 -8.87 2.51
CA ASP A 82 9.96 -8.96 2.14
C ASP A 82 10.19 -9.73 0.84
N GLY A 83 9.30 -10.65 0.46
CA GLY A 83 9.40 -11.43 -0.77
C GLY A 83 8.75 -10.78 -1.99
N ASN A 84 7.58 -10.17 -1.87
CA ASN A 84 6.85 -9.59 -3.02
C ASN A 84 6.64 -8.09 -2.90
N GLY A 85 6.83 -7.53 -1.71
CA GLY A 85 6.55 -6.12 -1.41
C GLY A 85 5.09 -5.84 -1.05
N PHE A 86 4.25 -6.86 -0.99
CA PHE A 86 2.90 -6.80 -0.46
C PHE A 86 2.57 -8.09 0.30
N GLN A 87 1.58 -8.02 1.18
CA GLN A 87 1.14 -9.18 1.96
C GLN A 87 -0.35 -9.05 2.27
N PHE A 88 -1.08 -10.15 2.15
CA PHE A 88 -2.44 -10.22 2.67
C PHE A 88 -2.41 -10.67 4.12
N TYR A 89 -3.20 -10.02 4.97
CA TYR A 89 -3.22 -10.30 6.41
C TYR A 89 -4.66 -10.34 6.92
N TYR A 90 -5.04 -11.46 7.55
CA TYR A 90 -6.38 -11.59 8.15
C TYR A 90 -6.45 -10.77 9.43
N HIS A 91 -7.43 -9.87 9.50
CA HIS A 91 -7.66 -9.06 10.68
C HIS A 91 -9.09 -8.54 10.73
N THR A 92 -9.77 -8.77 11.84
CA THR A 92 -11.11 -8.23 12.11
C THR A 92 -11.04 -6.90 12.83
N SER A 93 -11.37 -5.82 12.12
CA SER A 93 -11.46 -4.47 12.72
C SER A 93 -12.66 -4.33 13.64
N ALA A 94 -12.52 -3.64 14.77
CA ALA A 94 -13.66 -3.24 15.60
C ALA A 94 -14.44 -2.07 14.95
N GLU A 95 -13.73 -1.14 14.32
CA GLU A 95 -14.34 -0.06 13.53
C GLU A 95 -14.79 -0.62 12.17
N LYS A 96 -16.08 -0.51 11.85
CA LYS A 96 -16.65 -1.09 10.62
C LYS A 96 -17.03 -0.05 9.57
N ASN A 97 -17.35 1.18 9.99
CA ASN A 97 -17.96 2.17 9.11
C ASN A 97 -16.98 3.27 8.69
N PHE A 98 -16.00 3.61 9.53
CA PHE A 98 -14.98 4.64 9.26
C PHE A 98 -15.60 6.02 8.96
N LEU A 99 -16.57 6.46 9.76
CA LEU A 99 -17.29 7.73 9.54
C LEU A 99 -16.77 8.90 10.38
N ASP A 100 -16.03 8.61 11.46
CA ASP A 100 -15.57 9.58 12.44
C ASP A 100 -14.04 9.49 12.56
N ASP A 101 -13.35 10.57 12.16
CA ASP A 101 -11.89 10.68 12.15
C ASP A 101 -11.28 10.50 13.55
N GLU A 102 -11.91 11.05 14.58
CA GLU A 102 -11.43 10.94 15.96
C GLU A 102 -11.67 9.54 16.52
N LYS A 103 -12.76 8.89 16.12
CA LYS A 103 -12.99 7.47 16.41
C LYS A 103 -11.95 6.59 15.72
N ILE A 104 -11.62 6.85 14.46
CA ILE A 104 -10.58 6.12 13.72
C ILE A 104 -9.23 6.24 14.44
N LYS A 105 -8.81 7.44 14.82
CA LYS A 105 -7.56 7.64 15.57
C LYS A 105 -7.58 6.97 16.94
N ARG A 106 -8.70 6.99 17.65
CA ARG A 106 -8.81 6.43 19.00
C ARG A 106 -8.88 4.90 19.01
N GLU A 107 -9.57 4.30 18.04
CA GLU A 107 -9.92 2.88 18.06
C GLU A 107 -9.22 2.09 16.95
N TYR A 108 -9.18 2.61 15.71
CA TYR A 108 -8.62 1.90 14.56
C TYR A 108 -7.09 2.01 14.45
N TYR A 109 -6.50 3.13 14.86
CA TYR A 109 -5.04 3.28 14.83
C TYR A 109 -4.32 2.29 15.77
N PRO A 110 -4.76 2.08 17.03
CA PRO A 110 -4.16 1.08 17.90
C PRO A 110 -4.21 -0.35 17.33
N GLU A 111 -5.33 -0.78 16.74
CA GLU A 111 -5.40 -2.12 16.11
C GLU A 111 -4.48 -2.21 14.88
N THR A 112 -4.36 -1.12 14.10
CA THR A 112 -3.49 -1.09 12.92
C THR A 112 -2.02 -1.11 13.31
N GLU A 113 -1.65 -0.42 14.39
CA GLU A 113 -0.30 -0.49 14.97
C GLU A 113 0.03 -1.90 15.44
N GLN A 114 -0.87 -2.57 16.16
CA GLN A 114 -0.64 -3.94 16.61
C GLN A 114 -0.54 -4.90 15.42
N LEU A 115 -1.43 -4.78 14.43
CA LEU A 115 -1.37 -5.56 13.19
C LEU A 115 -0.01 -5.43 12.51
N LEU A 116 0.49 -4.20 12.35
CA LEU A 116 1.80 -3.96 11.74
C LEU A 116 2.94 -4.54 12.59
N LYS A 117 2.89 -4.42 13.91
CA LYS A 117 3.86 -5.07 14.81
C LYS A 117 3.86 -6.58 14.65
N ASP A 118 2.68 -7.21 14.62
CA ASP A 118 2.57 -8.67 14.45
C ASP A 118 3.06 -9.12 13.07
N ALA A 119 2.75 -8.37 12.02
CA ALA A 119 3.12 -8.71 10.64
C ALA A 119 4.61 -8.50 10.34
N THR A 120 5.28 -7.58 11.06
CA THR A 120 6.65 -7.16 10.72
C THR A 120 7.67 -7.39 11.83
N ASN A 121 7.24 -7.62 13.06
CA ASN A 121 8.08 -7.62 14.26
C ASN A 121 8.80 -6.28 14.51
N ALA A 122 8.23 -5.17 14.05
CA ALA A 122 8.78 -3.84 14.25
C ALA A 122 8.73 -3.40 15.72
N SER A 123 9.75 -2.66 16.15
CA SER A 123 9.84 -2.12 17.52
C SER A 123 8.97 -0.89 17.71
N ARG A 124 8.72 -0.12 16.65
CA ARG A 124 7.90 1.09 16.69
C ARG A 124 7.11 1.30 15.40
N ILE A 125 5.86 1.72 15.56
CA ILE A 125 4.99 2.16 14.47
C ILE A 125 4.65 3.63 14.70
N PHE A 126 4.60 4.41 13.62
CA PHE A 126 4.07 5.77 13.65
C PHE A 126 3.12 5.97 12.48
N ILE A 127 1.82 6.04 12.77
CA ILE A 127 0.78 6.33 11.78
C ILE A 127 0.72 7.85 11.57
N PHE A 128 0.96 8.31 10.35
CA PHE A 128 1.02 9.74 10.07
C PHE A 128 -0.21 10.30 9.35
N ASP A 129 -0.93 9.47 8.60
CA ASP A 129 -2.23 9.83 8.02
C ASP A 129 -3.06 8.59 7.68
N HIS A 130 -4.32 8.83 7.33
CA HIS A 130 -5.15 7.87 6.64
C HIS A 130 -5.96 8.56 5.54
N THR A 131 -6.46 7.79 4.59
CA THR A 131 -7.33 8.27 3.52
C THR A 131 -8.48 7.30 3.32
N ILE A 132 -9.70 7.84 3.32
CA ILE A 132 -10.92 7.09 3.02
C ILE A 132 -11.33 7.42 1.59
N ARG A 133 -11.67 6.38 0.83
CA ARG A 133 -12.18 6.46 -0.53
C ARG A 133 -13.55 5.79 -0.58
N ARG A 134 -14.57 6.53 -1.00
CA ARG A 134 -15.95 6.06 -1.19
C ARG A 134 -16.50 6.60 -2.51
N PRO A 135 -17.47 5.90 -3.13
CA PRO A 135 -18.27 6.49 -4.20
C PRO A 135 -18.94 7.77 -3.69
N GLN A 136 -18.81 8.86 -4.43
CA GLN A 136 -19.47 10.11 -4.11
C GLN A 136 -20.82 10.20 -4.87
N PRO A 137 -21.83 10.90 -4.32
CA PRO A 137 -23.08 11.14 -5.03
C PRO A 137 -22.86 11.83 -6.39
N ALA A 138 -23.79 11.59 -7.32
CA ALA A 138 -23.80 12.32 -8.58
C ALA A 138 -23.90 13.83 -8.32
N GLY A 139 -22.99 14.62 -8.92
CA GLY A 139 -22.95 16.08 -8.78
C GLY A 139 -21.92 16.61 -7.77
N THR A 140 -21.16 15.76 -7.07
CA THR A 140 -20.03 16.21 -6.24
C THR A 140 -18.95 16.89 -7.09
N PRO A 141 -18.46 18.09 -6.72
CA PRO A 141 -17.41 18.78 -7.46
C PRO A 141 -16.16 17.92 -7.63
N SER A 142 -15.52 17.98 -8.81
CA SER A 142 -14.35 17.15 -9.13
C SER A 142 -13.20 17.31 -8.13
N SER A 143 -13.07 18.49 -7.53
CA SER A 143 -12.10 18.81 -6.47
C SER A 143 -12.29 18.02 -5.17
N GLN A 144 -13.45 17.39 -4.97
CA GLN A 144 -13.80 16.58 -3.81
C GLN A 144 -13.87 15.07 -4.15
N LEU A 145 -13.60 14.68 -5.39
CA LEU A 145 -13.57 13.28 -5.80
C LEU A 145 -12.35 12.58 -5.20
N ARG A 146 -12.56 11.82 -4.12
CA ARG A 146 -11.59 10.86 -3.58
C ARG A 146 -11.92 9.42 -3.99
N GLY A 147 -12.23 9.23 -5.27
CA GLY A 147 -12.42 7.89 -5.83
C GLY A 147 -11.13 7.06 -5.83
N PRO A 148 -11.19 5.78 -6.21
CA PRO A 148 -10.01 4.96 -6.48
C PRO A 148 -9.02 5.66 -7.43
N VAL A 149 -7.72 5.50 -7.20
CA VAL A 149 -6.68 6.06 -8.08
C VAL A 149 -6.36 5.04 -9.16
N ASN A 150 -6.71 5.36 -10.40
CA ASN A 150 -6.55 4.45 -11.55
C ASN A 150 -5.19 4.58 -12.25
N ARG A 151 -4.27 5.40 -11.73
CA ARG A 151 -2.90 5.51 -12.24
C ARG A 151 -1.98 4.64 -11.41
N VAL A 152 -1.08 3.94 -12.09
CA VAL A 152 -0.02 3.18 -11.44
C VAL A 152 0.96 4.14 -10.77
N HIS A 153 1.18 3.93 -9.47
CA HIS A 153 2.05 4.79 -8.67
C HIS A 153 2.70 4.06 -7.49
N ILE A 154 3.72 4.70 -6.92
CA ILE A 154 4.24 4.43 -5.59
C ILE A 154 4.12 5.72 -4.78
N ASP A 155 3.61 5.62 -3.56
CA ASP A 155 3.29 6.80 -2.74
C ASP A 155 4.51 7.63 -2.34
N GLN A 156 5.69 7.01 -2.22
CA GLN A 156 6.90 7.67 -1.76
C GLN A 156 8.10 7.26 -2.60
N SER A 157 8.91 8.23 -3.02
CA SER A 157 10.28 7.98 -3.46
C SER A 157 11.19 7.65 -2.25
N TYR A 158 12.40 7.17 -2.53
CA TYR A 158 13.39 6.92 -1.46
C TYR A 158 13.79 8.19 -0.71
N ARG A 159 13.91 9.31 -1.41
CA ARG A 159 14.19 10.61 -0.80
C ARG A 159 13.02 11.03 0.11
N ALA A 160 11.81 11.02 -0.43
CA ALA A 160 10.62 11.43 0.33
C ALA A 160 10.35 10.53 1.55
N ALA A 161 10.71 9.25 1.50
CA ALA A 161 10.57 8.37 2.64
C ALA A 161 11.44 8.78 3.84
N LYS A 162 12.69 9.21 3.60
CA LYS A 162 13.54 9.79 4.64
C LYS A 162 12.94 11.11 5.17
N ASP A 163 12.50 11.98 4.26
CA ASP A 163 11.90 13.28 4.62
C ASP A 163 10.65 13.10 5.50
N ARG A 164 9.90 12.00 5.35
CA ARG A 164 8.76 11.66 6.22
C ARG A 164 9.18 11.39 7.66
N VAL A 165 10.30 10.69 7.88
CA VAL A 165 10.83 10.45 9.23
C VAL A 165 11.22 11.78 9.87
N GLU A 166 11.95 12.63 9.15
CA GLU A 166 12.42 13.93 9.65
C GLU A 166 11.26 14.91 9.91
N TYR A 167 10.24 14.90 9.07
CA TYR A 167 9.07 15.77 9.23
C TYR A 167 8.18 15.34 10.40
N HIS A 168 7.92 14.05 10.56
CA HIS A 168 6.98 13.56 11.58
C HIS A 168 7.62 13.29 12.94
N LEU A 169 8.92 12.96 12.97
CA LEU A 169 9.65 12.55 14.17
C LEU A 169 11.02 13.25 14.24
N PRO A 170 11.09 14.60 14.19
CA PRO A 170 12.36 15.33 14.03
C PRO A 170 13.37 15.06 15.16
N GLU A 171 12.90 14.93 16.40
CA GLU A 171 13.74 14.68 17.57
C GLU A 171 14.36 13.27 17.57
N ASP A 172 13.59 12.29 17.06
CA ASP A 172 14.00 10.89 17.02
C ASP A 172 14.70 10.52 15.69
N ALA A 173 14.55 11.32 14.64
CA ALA A 173 15.01 11.00 13.29
C ALA A 173 16.51 10.61 13.22
N PRO A 174 17.46 11.31 13.89
CA PRO A 174 18.87 10.92 13.88
C PRO A 174 19.14 9.51 14.44
N ARG A 175 18.25 9.00 15.29
CA ARG A 175 18.30 7.64 15.85
C ARG A 175 17.58 6.64 14.95
N LEU A 176 16.34 6.95 14.58
CA LEU A 176 15.48 6.06 13.80
C LEU A 176 16.04 5.77 12.40
N LEU A 177 16.70 6.75 11.78
CA LEU A 177 17.30 6.60 10.45
C LEU A 177 18.57 5.74 10.43
N ARG A 178 19.11 5.34 11.60
CA ARG A 178 20.25 4.39 11.69
C ARG A 178 19.80 2.94 11.63
N GLY A 179 18.56 2.66 12.02
CA GLY A 179 17.95 1.34 11.92
C GLY A 179 17.24 1.15 10.58
N ARG A 180 16.71 -0.05 10.36
CA ARG A 180 15.78 -0.30 9.26
C ARG A 180 14.49 0.46 9.52
N TYR A 181 14.03 1.16 8.50
CA TYR A 181 12.74 1.81 8.52
C TYR A 181 12.02 1.60 7.19
N GLN A 182 10.70 1.55 7.26
CA GLN A 182 9.83 1.24 6.15
C GLN A 182 8.66 2.22 6.11
N ILE A 183 8.02 2.32 4.96
CA ILE A 183 6.68 2.89 4.85
C ILE A 183 5.78 1.78 4.36
N ILE A 184 4.79 1.42 5.17
CA ILE A 184 3.81 0.40 4.85
C ILE A 184 2.42 1.04 4.90
N ASN A 185 1.69 0.90 3.81
CA ASN A 185 0.28 1.24 3.77
C ASN A 185 -0.54 0.01 4.16
N VAL A 186 -1.49 0.18 5.08
CA VAL A 186 -2.50 -0.82 5.42
C VAL A 186 -3.78 -0.47 4.69
N TRP A 187 -4.06 -1.20 3.63
CA TRP A 187 -5.25 -1.02 2.82
C TRP A 187 -6.34 -2.01 3.24
N ARG A 188 -7.51 -1.49 3.64
CA ARG A 188 -8.66 -2.28 4.09
C ARG A 188 -9.91 -1.93 3.27
N PRO A 189 -10.58 -2.92 2.66
CA PRO A 189 -11.95 -2.73 2.18
C PRO A 189 -12.91 -2.44 3.35
N ILE A 190 -13.79 -1.46 3.20
CA ILE A 190 -14.87 -1.22 4.18
C ILE A 190 -16.02 -2.23 3.95
N LYS A 191 -16.23 -2.60 2.68
CA LYS A 191 -17.16 -3.64 2.22
C LYS A 191 -16.44 -4.57 1.25
N THR A 192 -17.04 -5.72 0.97
CA THR A 192 -16.55 -6.61 -0.09
C THR A 192 -16.40 -5.87 -1.41
N VAL A 193 -15.20 -5.89 -1.96
CA VAL A 193 -14.86 -5.19 -3.20
C VAL A 193 -15.51 -5.89 -4.38
N LYS A 194 -16.39 -5.19 -5.10
CA LYS A 194 -17.03 -5.72 -6.32
C LYS A 194 -16.55 -5.02 -7.58
N ARG A 195 -16.36 -3.71 -7.50
CA ARG A 195 -15.83 -2.86 -8.57
C ARG A 195 -14.53 -2.19 -8.14
N ASP A 196 -13.71 -1.79 -9.11
CA ASP A 196 -12.49 -1.02 -8.91
C ASP A 196 -11.48 -1.62 -7.92
N PRO A 197 -11.17 -2.94 -7.93
CA PRO A 197 -10.23 -3.56 -6.99
C PRO A 197 -8.82 -2.98 -7.01
N LEU A 198 -8.05 -3.29 -5.96
CA LEU A 198 -6.66 -2.87 -5.82
C LEU A 198 -5.73 -3.91 -6.47
N ALA A 199 -4.98 -3.48 -7.48
CA ALA A 199 -3.85 -4.22 -8.02
C ALA A 199 -2.55 -3.79 -7.34
N VAL A 200 -1.69 -4.76 -7.07
CA VAL A 200 -0.33 -4.59 -6.55
C VAL A 200 0.65 -5.35 -7.45
N ALA A 201 1.79 -4.73 -7.74
CA ALA A 201 2.85 -5.38 -8.52
C ALA A 201 3.76 -6.23 -7.62
N ASP A 202 4.42 -7.22 -8.22
CA ASP A 202 5.55 -7.90 -7.60
C ASP A 202 6.81 -7.05 -7.72
N ALA A 203 7.41 -6.69 -6.57
CA ALA A 203 8.59 -5.84 -6.49
C ALA A 203 9.76 -6.33 -7.35
N HIS A 204 9.96 -7.65 -7.49
CA HIS A 204 11.08 -8.21 -8.24
C HIS A 204 10.91 -8.16 -9.76
N THR A 205 9.73 -7.73 -10.23
CA THR A 205 9.44 -7.55 -11.66
C THR A 205 9.42 -6.07 -12.08
N VAL A 206 9.69 -5.16 -11.15
CA VAL A 206 9.67 -3.71 -11.36
C VAL A 206 11.09 -3.16 -11.24
N PRO A 207 11.79 -2.91 -12.35
CA PRO A 207 13.12 -2.34 -12.29
C PRO A 207 13.07 -0.85 -11.89
N ASP A 208 14.10 -0.38 -11.19
CA ASP A 208 14.22 1.02 -10.77
C ASP A 208 14.21 2.01 -11.95
N SER A 209 14.61 1.57 -13.15
CA SER A 209 14.56 2.36 -14.39
C SER A 209 13.14 2.75 -14.83
N ASP A 210 12.12 2.03 -14.36
CA ASP A 210 10.73 2.28 -14.70
C ASP A 210 10.07 3.27 -13.75
N LEU A 211 10.76 3.66 -12.67
CA LEU A 211 10.22 4.52 -11.64
C LEU A 211 10.68 5.95 -11.87
N VAL A 212 9.72 6.84 -12.09
CA VAL A 212 9.97 8.26 -12.35
C VAL A 212 9.48 9.07 -11.15
N PRO A 213 10.38 9.57 -10.28
CA PRO A 213 10.01 10.43 -9.19
C PRO A 213 9.32 11.70 -9.69
N THR A 214 8.24 12.09 -9.03
CA THR A 214 7.52 13.32 -9.32
C THR A 214 7.21 14.05 -8.03
N LYS A 215 7.67 15.29 -7.96
CA LYS A 215 7.50 16.16 -6.80
C LYS A 215 6.02 16.39 -6.50
N LEU A 216 5.70 16.37 -5.22
CA LEU A 216 4.41 16.73 -4.64
C LEU A 216 4.63 17.87 -3.66
N ILE A 217 4.32 19.09 -4.09
CA ILE A 217 4.59 20.33 -3.37
C ILE A 217 3.40 20.68 -2.48
N TYR A 218 3.65 20.75 -1.18
CA TYR A 218 2.72 21.28 -0.17
C TYR A 218 3.13 22.72 0.17
N PRO A 219 2.22 23.54 0.75
CA PRO A 219 2.57 24.88 1.20
C PRO A 219 3.75 24.93 2.19
N ASN A 220 3.97 23.85 2.95
CA ASN A 220 4.95 23.80 4.04
C ASN A 220 6.04 22.73 3.88
N ARG A 221 5.99 21.90 2.82
CA ARG A 221 6.99 20.85 2.57
C ARG A 221 7.00 20.37 1.13
N GLU A 222 8.11 19.77 0.70
CA GLU A 222 8.18 18.98 -0.53
C GLU A 222 8.00 17.49 -0.16
N GLY A 223 7.16 16.79 -0.91
CA GLY A 223 7.12 15.33 -0.95
C GLY A 223 7.41 14.84 -2.37
N GLU A 224 7.43 13.53 -2.57
CA GLU A 224 7.71 12.94 -3.88
C GLU A 224 7.05 11.57 -3.99
N THR A 225 6.28 11.38 -5.05
CA THR A 225 5.68 10.10 -5.45
C THR A 225 6.48 9.52 -6.61
N CYS A 226 6.31 8.25 -6.96
CA CYS A 226 6.83 7.72 -8.23
C CYS A 226 5.68 7.40 -9.18
N ALA A 227 5.75 7.95 -10.39
CA ALA A 227 5.01 7.43 -11.54
C ALA A 227 5.77 6.23 -12.13
N VAL A 228 5.07 5.36 -12.87
CA VAL A 228 5.64 4.11 -13.36
C VAL A 228 5.50 4.02 -14.87
N LYS A 229 6.60 3.75 -15.56
CA LYS A 229 6.64 3.52 -17.01
C LYS A 229 5.92 2.21 -17.37
N PRO A 230 5.35 2.11 -18.58
CA PRO A 230 4.73 0.87 -19.02
C PRO A 230 5.79 -0.22 -19.21
N ASN A 231 5.59 -1.36 -18.55
CA ASN A 231 6.45 -2.53 -18.70
C ASN A 231 5.60 -3.82 -18.70
N PRO A 232 5.58 -4.59 -19.81
CA PRO A 232 4.79 -5.81 -19.93
C PRO A 232 5.33 -6.99 -19.09
N GLU A 233 6.56 -6.90 -18.57
CA GLU A 233 7.18 -7.94 -17.74
C GLU A 233 6.74 -7.85 -16.26
N VAL A 234 6.15 -6.72 -15.86
CA VAL A 234 5.66 -6.53 -14.49
C VAL A 234 4.50 -7.47 -14.21
N LYS A 235 4.62 -8.26 -13.14
CA LYS A 235 3.56 -9.15 -12.68
C LYS A 235 2.64 -8.42 -11.71
N TRP A 236 1.34 -8.53 -11.96
CA TRP A 236 0.29 -7.89 -11.18
C TRP A 236 -0.58 -8.90 -10.46
N TYR A 237 -1.01 -8.55 -9.25
CA TYR A 237 -1.81 -9.39 -8.38
C TYR A 237 -2.96 -8.60 -7.77
N TYR A 238 -4.06 -9.29 -7.46
CA TYR A 238 -5.16 -8.74 -6.69
C TYR A 238 -5.93 -9.85 -5.99
N ARG A 239 -6.82 -9.50 -5.07
CA ARG A 239 -7.76 -10.45 -4.46
C ARG A 239 -9.18 -10.23 -4.98
N TYR A 240 -9.72 -11.20 -5.71
CA TYR A 240 -11.11 -11.15 -6.15
C TYR A 240 -12.06 -11.08 -4.95
N ARG A 241 -13.08 -10.21 -4.98
CA ARG A 241 -14.04 -10.06 -3.87
C ARG A 241 -13.39 -9.95 -2.48
N GLN A 242 -12.29 -9.19 -2.37
CA GLN A 242 -11.62 -8.96 -1.09
C GLN A 242 -12.60 -8.37 -0.06
N GLY A 243 -12.76 -9.06 1.07
CA GLY A 243 -13.64 -8.65 2.16
C GLY A 243 -12.93 -7.76 3.20
N PRO A 244 -13.69 -7.12 4.10
CA PRO A 244 -13.12 -6.24 5.13
C PRO A 244 -12.24 -6.97 6.17
N GLU A 245 -12.31 -8.30 6.23
CA GLU A 245 -11.56 -9.15 7.15
C GLU A 245 -10.15 -9.51 6.64
N LEU A 246 -9.80 -9.08 5.43
CA LEU A 246 -8.51 -9.32 4.80
C LEU A 246 -7.92 -7.99 4.35
N VAL A 247 -6.85 -7.53 5.02
CA VAL A 247 -6.13 -6.32 4.63
C VAL A 247 -5.01 -6.64 3.64
N THR A 248 -4.65 -5.65 2.83
CA THR A 248 -3.44 -5.69 2.00
C THR A 248 -2.42 -4.72 2.60
N LEU A 249 -1.30 -5.26 3.04
CA LEU A 249 -0.11 -4.49 3.41
C LEU A 249 0.67 -4.21 2.13
N ILE A 250 0.96 -2.93 1.87
CA ILE A 250 1.65 -2.47 0.67
C ILE A 250 2.94 -1.79 1.12
N LYS A 251 4.09 -2.34 0.74
CA LYS A 251 5.37 -1.72 1.02
C LYS A 251 5.61 -0.58 0.04
N CYS A 252 5.60 0.66 0.54
CA CYS A 252 5.95 1.83 -0.26
C CYS A 252 7.44 2.16 -0.17
N PHE A 253 8.12 1.74 0.90
CA PHE A 253 9.54 1.98 1.13
C PHE A 253 10.14 0.92 2.08
N ASP A 254 11.42 0.60 1.87
CA ASP A 254 12.30 -0.12 2.80
C ASP A 254 13.75 0.40 2.64
N SER A 255 14.39 0.70 3.78
CA SER A 255 15.76 1.19 3.77
C SER A 255 16.80 0.10 3.47
N LYS A 256 16.48 -1.19 3.69
CA LYS A 256 17.40 -2.30 3.40
C LYS A 256 17.59 -2.53 1.90
N THR A 257 18.81 -2.88 1.52
CA THR A 257 19.27 -3.08 0.12
C THR A 257 19.76 -4.50 -0.15
N ASP A 258 19.48 -5.43 0.74
CA ASP A 258 19.97 -6.82 0.76
C ASP A 258 19.17 -7.78 -0.15
N GLY A 259 18.54 -7.24 -1.18
CA GLY A 259 17.78 -8.01 -2.16
C GLY A 259 16.32 -8.28 -1.79
N ARG A 260 15.84 -7.90 -0.60
CA ARG A 260 14.40 -7.96 -0.28
C ARG A 260 13.59 -6.95 -1.09
N ALA A 261 12.28 -7.18 -1.22
CA ALA A 261 11.36 -6.22 -1.82
C ALA A 261 11.36 -4.89 -1.05
N ARG A 262 11.48 -3.77 -1.76
CA ARG A 262 11.63 -2.43 -1.14
C ARG A 262 10.48 -1.48 -1.38
N ARG A 263 9.73 -1.67 -2.48
CA ARG A 263 8.58 -0.85 -2.86
C ARG A 263 7.78 -1.54 -3.95
N VAL A 264 6.47 -1.34 -3.99
CA VAL A 264 5.60 -1.86 -5.05
C VAL A 264 4.70 -0.79 -5.65
N PRO A 265 4.64 -0.71 -6.99
CA PRO A 265 3.54 -0.06 -7.69
C PRO A 265 2.19 -0.65 -7.31
N HIS A 266 1.18 0.22 -7.25
CA HIS A 266 -0.20 -0.20 -7.07
C HIS A 266 -1.16 0.76 -7.81
N SER A 267 -2.36 0.26 -8.08
CA SER A 267 -3.41 1.01 -8.78
C SER A 267 -4.77 0.39 -8.48
N ALA A 268 -5.83 1.19 -8.52
CA ALA A 268 -7.15 0.65 -8.80
C ALA A 268 -7.26 0.30 -10.29
N PHE A 269 -8.13 -0.65 -10.63
CA PHE A 269 -8.39 -1.03 -12.02
C PHE A 269 -9.85 -1.40 -12.23
N GLU A 270 -10.33 -1.20 -13.46
CA GLU A 270 -11.67 -1.61 -13.85
C GLU A 270 -11.71 -3.12 -14.05
N LEU A 271 -12.53 -3.82 -13.27
CA LEU A 271 -12.75 -5.26 -13.40
C LEU A 271 -13.89 -5.50 -14.40
N PRO A 272 -13.63 -6.11 -15.57
CA PRO A 272 -14.66 -6.28 -16.59
C PRO A 272 -15.89 -7.03 -16.08
N GLY A 273 -17.08 -6.56 -16.46
CA GLY A 273 -18.37 -7.13 -16.05
C GLY A 273 -18.87 -6.68 -14.68
N THR A 274 -18.18 -5.72 -14.05
CA THR A 274 -18.57 -5.16 -12.74
C THR A 274 -18.96 -3.68 -12.80
N GLU A 275 -19.18 -3.15 -14.00
CA GLU A 275 -19.42 -1.72 -14.25
C GLU A 275 -20.66 -1.22 -13.47
N ASN A 276 -21.69 -2.06 -13.38
CA ASN A 276 -22.95 -1.79 -12.69
C ASN A 276 -22.97 -2.21 -11.21
N GLU A 277 -21.86 -2.76 -10.70
CA GLU A 277 -21.76 -3.14 -9.28
C GLU A 277 -21.51 -1.93 -8.39
N GLU A 278 -21.70 -2.13 -7.08
CA GLU A 278 -21.41 -1.11 -6.07
C GLU A 278 -19.92 -0.72 -6.11
N GLY A 279 -19.66 0.59 -6.12
CA GLY A 279 -18.30 1.12 -6.13
C GLY A 279 -17.56 0.83 -4.83
N ARG A 280 -16.24 0.65 -4.95
CA ARG A 280 -15.37 0.31 -3.81
C ARG A 280 -15.38 1.36 -2.71
N GLU A 281 -15.50 0.90 -1.48
CA GLU A 281 -15.21 1.67 -0.27
C GLU A 281 -13.99 1.09 0.44
N SER A 282 -13.03 1.93 0.79
CA SER A 282 -11.77 1.50 1.43
C SER A 282 -11.17 2.58 2.31
N ILE A 283 -10.42 2.17 3.32
CA ILE A 283 -9.49 3.01 4.08
C ILE A 283 -8.05 2.56 3.83
N GLU A 284 -7.16 3.52 3.71
CA GLU A 284 -5.71 3.30 3.64
C GLU A 284 -5.04 4.08 4.77
N VAL A 285 -4.36 3.37 5.66
CA VAL A 285 -3.56 3.96 6.75
C VAL A 285 -2.10 3.90 6.36
N ARG A 286 -1.38 5.01 6.49
CA ARG A 286 0.05 5.07 6.15
C ARG A 286 0.90 5.18 7.40
N ALA A 287 1.85 4.27 7.54
CA ALA A 287 2.68 4.16 8.72
C ALA A 287 4.17 4.14 8.37
N LEU A 288 4.95 4.82 9.21
CA LEU A 288 6.38 4.55 9.36
C LEU A 288 6.55 3.36 10.30
N VAL A 289 7.37 2.41 9.89
CA VAL A 289 7.60 1.14 10.60
C VAL A 289 9.09 1.02 10.86
N PHE A 290 9.50 0.93 12.12
CA PHE A 290 10.91 0.98 12.54
C PHE A 290 11.36 -0.32 13.19
N HIS A 291 12.57 -0.75 12.84
CA HIS A 291 13.29 -1.88 13.43
C HIS A 291 14.62 -1.32 13.93
N GLU A 292 14.59 -0.71 15.12
CA GLU A 292 15.69 0.11 15.62
C GLU A 292 17.00 -0.66 15.82
N ASP A 293 16.91 -1.95 16.15
CA ASP A 293 18.06 -2.84 16.35
C ASP A 293 18.58 -3.47 15.05
N ASP A 294 17.83 -3.36 13.94
CA ASP A 294 18.23 -3.84 12.63
C ASP A 294 18.99 -2.74 11.88
N LEU A 295 20.23 -2.49 12.28
CA LEU A 295 21.06 -1.39 11.78
C LEU A 295 21.25 -1.46 10.25
N SER A 296 21.17 -0.31 9.58
CA SER A 296 21.57 -0.22 8.17
C SER A 296 23.08 -0.41 8.06
N GLU A 297 23.53 -1.43 7.33
CA GLU A 297 24.94 -1.56 6.92
C GLU A 297 25.33 -0.44 5.93
#